data_AF-A0A0W0VJE0-F1
#
_entry.id   AF-A0A0W0VJE0-F1
#
_cell.length_a   1.000
_cell.length_b   1.000
_cell.length_c   1.000
_cell.angle_alpha   90.00
_cell.angle_beta   90.00
_cell.angle_gamma   90.00
#
_symmetry.space_group_name_H-M   'P 1'
#
loop_
_entity.id
_entity.type
_entity.pdbx_description
1 polymer ?
#
loop_
_entity_poly.entity_id
_entity_poly.type
_entity_poly.pdbx_seq_one_letter_code
_entity_poly.pdbx_strand_id
1 'polypeptide(L)' 'MITSLLILGIFVIIIGGMLIFTPHLLEKINAYLSKKIFTDKDVFAHRLVVAVIFIASGIWFILTYVYYA' A
#
# COMPACT_ATOMS: atom_id res chain seq x y z
N MET A 1 10.88 17.85 0.06
CA MET A 1 11.04 16.65 0.92
C MET A 1 9.74 16.29 1.63
N ILE A 2 9.06 17.25 2.26
CA ILE A 2 7.78 17.01 2.96
C ILE A 2 6.63 16.64 1.99
N THR A 3 6.50 17.29 0.83
CA THR A 3 5.49 16.96 -0.21
C THR A 3 5.58 15.51 -0.72
N SER A 4 6.77 14.90 -0.66
CA SER A 4 6.98 13.50 -1.02
C SER A 4 6.24 12.55 -0.08
N LEU A 5 6.04 12.93 1.20
CA LEU A 5 5.28 12.14 2.17
C LEU A 5 3.78 12.12 1.85
N LEU A 6 3.22 13.22 1.35
CA LEU A 6 1.83 13.26 0.90
C LEU A 6 1.62 12.28 -0.26
N ILE A 7 2.48 12.36 -1.28
CA ILE A 7 2.43 11.47 -2.45
C ILE A 7 2.58 10.01 -2.00
N LEU A 8 3.58 9.73 -1.16
CA LEU A 8 3.81 8.38 -0.63
C LEU A 8 2.60 7.88 0.16
N GLY A 9 2.02 8.69 1.04
CA GLY A 9 0.85 8.35 1.84
C GLY A 9 -0.35 7.98 0.98
N ILE A 10 -0.63 8.76 -0.05
CA ILE A 10 -1.70 8.46 -1.02
C ILE A 10 -1.44 7.12 -1.73
N PHE A 11 -0.22 6.90 -2.23
CA PHE A 11 0.14 5.63 -2.90
C PHE A 11 -0.01 4.42 -1.97
N VAL A 12 0.42 4.54 -0.71
CA VAL A 12 0.32 3.46 0.28
C VAL A 12 -1.15 3.14 0.58
N ILE A 13 -2.02 4.14 0.71
CA ILE A 13 -3.47 3.94 0.89
C ILE A 13 -4.06 3.24 -0.34
N ILE A 14 -3.69 3.65 -1.55
CA ILE A 14 -4.17 3.02 -2.79
C ILE A 14 -3.77 1.53 -2.81
N ILE A 15 -2.52 1.20 -2.49
CA ILE A 15 -2.06 -0.20 -2.43
C ILE A 15 -2.82 -0.99 -1.37
N GLY A 16 -3.03 -0.42 -0.18
CA GLY A 16 -3.85 -1.03 0.87
C GLY A 16 -5.30 -1.27 0.43
N GLY A 17 -5.90 -0.31 -0.28
CA GLY A 17 -7.23 -0.45 -0.87
C GLY A 17 -7.28 -1.55 -1.94
N MET A 18 -6.27 -1.63 -2.80
CA MET A 18 -6.17 -2.69 -3.81
C MET A 18 -6.07 -4.08 -3.17
N LEU A 19 -5.40 -4.23 -2.02
CA LEU A 19 -5.35 -5.49 -1.28
C LEU A 19 -6.73 -5.95 -0.78
N ILE A 20 -7.65 -5.01 -0.49
CA ILE A 20 -9.01 -5.30 -0.01
C ILE A 20 -9.94 -5.59 -1.20
N PHE A 21 -10.01 -4.67 -2.16
CA PHE A 21 -11.04 -4.68 -3.20
C PHE A 21 -10.63 -5.45 -4.45
N THR A 22 -9.35 -5.43 -4.81
CA THR A 22 -8.86 -5.97 -6.08
C THR A 22 -7.53 -6.73 -5.96
N PRO A 23 -7.41 -7.73 -5.06
CA PRO A 23 -6.15 -8.45 -4.83
C PRO A 23 -5.63 -9.15 -6.10
N HIS A 24 -6.53 -9.62 -6.97
CA HIS A 24 -6.16 -10.26 -8.24
C HIS A 24 -5.47 -9.30 -9.24
N LEU A 25 -5.72 -8.00 -9.16
CA LEU A 25 -4.98 -7.03 -9.98
C LEU A 25 -3.52 -6.93 -9.50
N LEU A 26 -3.29 -6.97 -8.20
CA LEU A 26 -1.94 -6.98 -7.64
C LEU A 26 -1.18 -8.25 -8.03
N GLU A 27 -1.84 -9.41 -8.05
CA GLU A 27 -1.25 -10.66 -8.54
C GLU A 27 -0.85 -10.55 -10.02
N LYS A 28 -1.71 -9.97 -10.87
CA LYS A 28 -1.41 -9.74 -12.30
C LYS A 28 -0.26 -8.75 -12.50
N ILE A 29 -0.22 -7.67 -11.73
CA ILE A 29 0.87 -6.68 -11.76
C ILE A 29 2.19 -7.35 -11.34
N ASN A 30 2.16 -8.18 -10.31
CA ASN A 30 3.32 -8.93 -9.82
C ASN A 30 3.83 -9.92 -10.90
N ALA A 31 2.91 -10.63 -11.57
CA ALA A 31 3.24 -11.50 -12.69
C ALA A 31 3.80 -10.74 -13.90
N TYR A 32 3.25 -9.56 -14.20
CA TYR A 32 3.69 -8.72 -15.33
C TYR A 32 5.10 -8.14 -15.10
N LEU A 33 5.39 -7.69 -13.88
CA LEU A 33 6.68 -7.11 -13.53
C LEU A 33 7.83 -8.14 -13.47
N SER A 34 7.53 -9.45 -13.60
CA SER A 34 8.49 -10.57 -13.42
C SER A 34 9.31 -10.48 -12.12
N LYS A 35 8.88 -9.63 -11.19
CA LYS A 35 9.52 -9.36 -9.91
C LYS A 35 8.61 -9.90 -8.83
N LYS A 36 9.19 -10.58 -7.85
CA LYS A 36 8.47 -11.13 -6.71
C LYS A 36 7.99 -10.07 -5.69
N ILE A 37 7.53 -8.90 -6.12
CA ILE A 37 7.24 -7.74 -5.24
C ILE A 37 6.22 -8.07 -4.14
N PHE A 38 5.19 -8.86 -4.46
CA PHE A 38 4.09 -9.19 -3.54
C PHE A 38 3.88 -10.69 -3.36
N THR A 39 4.91 -11.50 -3.58
CA THR A 39 4.72 -12.96 -3.75
C THR A 39 4.79 -13.76 -2.47
N ASP A 40 4.90 -13.11 -1.31
CA ASP A 40 4.73 -13.83 -0.07
C ASP A 40 3.27 -14.26 0.01
N LYS A 41 3.06 -15.57 -0.18
CA LYS A 41 1.77 -16.22 -0.01
C LYS A 41 1.16 -15.85 1.35
N ASP A 42 2.02 -15.60 2.35
CA ASP A 42 1.63 -15.18 3.69
C ASP A 42 1.05 -13.76 3.73
N VAL A 43 1.54 -12.85 2.89
CA VAL A 43 1.01 -11.47 2.74
C VAL A 43 -0.38 -11.52 2.12
N PHE A 44 -0.58 -12.33 1.09
CA PHE A 44 -1.91 -12.52 0.48
C PHE A 44 -2.87 -13.32 1.36
N ALA A 45 -2.37 -14.27 2.16
CA ALA A 45 -3.18 -15.00 3.14
C ALA A 45 -3.72 -14.07 4.24
N HIS A 46 -2.93 -13.09 4.66
CA HIS A 46 -3.33 -12.08 5.66
C HIS A 46 -3.65 -10.73 5.02
N ARG A 47 -4.10 -10.71 3.75
CA ARG A 47 -4.27 -9.48 2.94
C ARG A 47 -5.07 -8.39 3.63
N LEU A 48 -6.08 -8.75 4.42
CA LEU A 48 -6.90 -7.78 5.17
C LEU A 48 -6.09 -7.10 6.29
N VAL A 49 -5.31 -7.87 7.04
CA VAL A 49 -4.45 -7.33 8.11
C VAL A 49 -3.38 -6.43 7.52
N VAL A 50 -2.74 -6.88 6.43
CA VAL A 50 -1.72 -6.09 5.73
C VAL A 50 -2.34 -4.81 5.14
N ALA A 51 -3.52 -4.90 4.54
CA ALA A 51 -4.22 -3.74 4.01
C ALA A 51 -4.52 -2.69 5.08
N VAL A 52 -4.99 -3.11 6.25
CA VAL A 52 -5.26 -2.20 7.38
C VAL A 52 -3.97 -1.50 7.83
N ILE A 53 -2.85 -2.22 7.93
CA ILE A 53 -1.54 -1.65 8.29
C ILE A 53 -1.08 -0.64 7.23
N PHE A 54 -1.23 -0.96 5.94
CA PHE A 54 -0.90 -0.05 4.85
C PHE A 54 -1.75 1.22 4.91
N ILE A 55 -3.07 1.09 5.03
CA ILE A 55 -3.97 2.26 5.11
C ILE A 55 -3.63 3.12 6.34
N ALA A 56 -3.44 2.52 7.51
CA ALA A 56 -3.07 3.24 8.73
C ALA A 56 -1.73 3.99 8.57
N SER A 57 -0.73 3.34 7.95
CA SER A 57 0.58 3.94 7.68
C SER A 57 0.48 5.10 6.67
N GLY A 58 -0.35 4.95 5.64
CA GLY A 58 -0.60 6.00 4.67
C GLY A 58 -1.31 7.22 5.27
N ILE A 59 -2.31 6.99 6.15
CA ILE A 59 -2.95 8.05 6.94
C ILE A 59 -1.91 8.75 7.82
N TRP A 60 -1.04 7.99 8.49
CA TRP A 60 0.03 8.55 9.31
C TRP A 60 0.99 9.45 8.52
N PHE A 61 1.37 9.06 7.30
CA PHE A 61 2.20 9.90 6.43
C PHE A 61 1.51 11.20 6.03
N ILE A 62 0.21 11.14 5.74
CA ILE A 62 -0.57 12.34 5.44
C ILE A 62 -0.68 13.24 6.67
N LEU A 63 -0.92 12.69 7.86
CA LEU A 63 -0.95 13.47 9.11
C LEU A 63 0.41 14.10 9.42
N THR A 64 1.49 13.36 9.20
CA THR A 64 2.86 13.89 9.34
C THR A 64 3.09 15.04 8.36
N TYR A 65 2.66 14.90 7.11
CA TYR A 65 2.70 16.01 6.16
C TYR A 65 1.92 17.22 6.68
N VAL A 66 0.67 17.05 7.10
CA VAL A 66 -0.18 18.17 7.57
C VAL A 66 0.41 18.86 8.81
N TYR A 67 1.05 18.10 9.71
CA TYR A 67 1.62 18.66 10.94
C TYR A 67 2.95 19.41 10.71
N TYR A 68 3.75 18.99 9.72
CA TYR A 68 5.10 19.51 9.50
C TYR A 68 5.28 20.31 8.20
N ALA A 69 4.27 20.40 7.33
CA ALA A 69 4.26 21.23 6.11
C ALA A 69 3.81 22.66 6.40
#